data_AF-A0A661ZUE5-F1
#
_entry.id   AF-A0A661ZUE5-F1
#
_cell.length_a   1.000
_cell.length_b   1.000
_cell.length_c   1.000
_cell.angle_alpha   90.00
_cell.angle_beta   90.00
_cell.angle_gamma   90.00
#
_symmetry.space_group_name_H-M   'P 1'
#
loop_
_entity.id
_entity.type
_entity.pdbx_description
1 polymer ?
#
loop_
_entity_poly.entity_id
_entity_poly.type
_entity_poly.pdbx_seq_one_letter_code
_entity_poly.pdbx_strand_id
1 'polypeptide(L)' 'MVAIKEFISNVEGEFEDMEPGNLSPESVLIDHFTWDSINALIFIAHVNVEYDVVINADDL' A
#
# COMPACT_ATOMS: atom_id res chain seq x y z
N MET A 1 12.27 -12.71 -2.96
CA MET A 1 12.59 -11.27 -2.99
C MET A 1 11.65 -10.66 -4.00
N VAL A 2 10.63 -9.94 -3.53
CA VAL A 2 9.64 -9.27 -4.40
C VAL A 2 10.30 -8.00 -4.95
N ALA A 3 10.12 -7.73 -6.23
CA ALA A 3 10.62 -6.49 -6.82
C ALA A 3 9.74 -5.32 -6.37
N ILE A 4 10.32 -4.14 -6.13
CA ILE A 4 9.54 -2.96 -5.72
C ILE A 4 8.40 -2.63 -6.70
N LYS A 5 8.57 -2.95 -7.99
CA LYS A 5 7.53 -2.77 -9.02
C LYS A 5 6.34 -3.70 -8.84
N GLU A 6 6.57 -4.90 -8.33
CA GLU A 6 5.53 -5.89 -8.05
C GLU A 6 4.77 -5.49 -6.79
N PHE A 7 5.47 -5.01 -5.75
CA PHE A 7 4.83 -4.37 -4.59
C PHE A 7 3.91 -3.23 -5.01
N ILE A 8 4.41 -2.30 -5.82
CA ILE A 8 3.63 -1.16 -6.30
C ILE A 8 2.38 -1.63 -7.05
N SER A 9 2.52 -2.56 -7.99
CA SER A 9 1.39 -3.09 -8.76
C SER A 9 0.35 -3.79 -7.89
N ASN A 10 0.78 -4.49 -6.83
CA ASN A 10 -0.12 -5.16 -5.90
C ASN A 10 -0.88 -4.14 -5.05
N VAL A 11 -0.19 -3.14 -4.50
CA VAL A 11 -0.80 -2.04 -3.74
C VAL A 11 -1.81 -1.28 -4.59
N GLU A 12 -1.46 -0.91 -5.83
CA GLU A 12 -2.39 -0.26 -6.77
C GLU A 12 -3.64 -1.09 -7.05
N GLY A 13 -3.54 -2.43 -7.04
CA GLY A 13 -4.66 -3.33 -7.25
C GLY A 13 -5.62 -3.47 -6.05
N GLU A 14 -5.20 -3.12 -4.84
CA GLU A 14 -6.03 -3.20 -3.64
C GLU A 14 -6.97 -1.99 -3.46
N PHE A 15 -6.65 -0.86 -4.09
CA PHE A 15 -7.44 0.37 -3.97
C PHE A 15 -8.27 0.58 -5.23
N GLU A 16 -9.60 0.46 -5.12
CA GLU A 16 -10.52 0.61 -6.26
C GLU A 16 -10.42 1.99 -6.96
N ASP A 17 -10.01 3.02 -6.23
CA ASP A 17 -9.85 4.39 -6.73
C ASP A 17 -8.44 4.67 -7.32
N MET A 18 -7.56 3.67 -7.40
CA MET A 18 -6.18 3.83 -7.86
C MET A 18 -5.99 3.28 -9.27
N GLU A 19 -5.59 4.16 -10.20
CA GLU A 19 -5.21 3.74 -11.55
C GLU A 19 -3.80 3.12 -11.56
N PRO A 20 -3.54 2.07 -12.36
CA PRO A 20 -2.20 1.50 -12.49
C PRO A 20 -1.16 2.53 -12.97
N GLY A 21 0.01 2.55 -12.32
CA GLY A 21 1.09 3.50 -12.60
C GLY A 21 0.94 4.86 -11.92
N ASN A 22 0.02 5.00 -10.97
CA ASN A 22 -0.14 6.19 -10.15
C ASN A 22 0.97 6.32 -9.09
N LEU A 23 1.55 5.19 -8.66
CA LEU A 23 2.64 5.14 -7.70
C LEU A 23 3.99 4.88 -8.38
N SER A 24 5.04 5.50 -7.85
CA SER A 24 6.43 5.20 -8.18
C SER A 24 7.22 4.83 -6.93
N PRO A 25 8.44 4.26 -7.06
CA PRO A 25 9.28 3.90 -5.91
C PRO A 25 9.61 5.09 -4.99
N GLU A 26 9.51 6.30 -5.50
CA GLU A 26 9.76 7.55 -4.79
C GLU A 26 8.47 8.29 -4.37
N SER A 27 7.29 7.72 -4.65
CA SER A 27 6.01 8.28 -4.23
C SER A 27 5.85 8.29 -2.71
N VAL A 28 5.23 9.35 -2.21
CA VAL A 28 4.76 9.43 -0.83
C VAL A 28 3.30 9.00 -0.82
N LEU A 29 3.02 7.80 -0.30
CA LEU A 29 1.69 7.17 -0.34
C LEU A 29 0.55 8.10 0.08
N ILE A 30 0.73 8.89 1.15
CA ILE A 30 -0.29 9.81 1.68
C ILE A 30 -0.77 10.87 0.68
N ASP A 31 0.04 11.18 -0.35
CA ASP A 31 -0.28 12.17 -1.37
C ASP A 31 -1.10 11.58 -2.53
N HIS A 32 -1.17 10.25 -2.64
CA HIS A 32 -1.77 9.54 -3.79
C HIS A 32 -3.13 8.91 -3.49
N PHE A 33 -3.58 8.92 -2.24
CA PHE A 33 -4.91 8.43 -1.86
C PHE A 33 -5.39 9.02 -0.54
N THR A 34 -6.69 8.90 -0.30
CA THR A 34 -7.31 9.37 0.95
C THR A 34 -6.84 8.50 2.11
N TRP A 35 -5.97 9.05 2.95
CA TRP A 35 -5.51 8.36 4.15
C TRP A 35 -6.55 8.50 5.26
N ASP A 36 -7.50 7.56 5.30
CA ASP A 36 -8.43 7.38 6.41
C ASP A 36 -8.17 6.06 7.13
N SER A 37 -8.87 5.85 8.25
CA SER A 37 -8.70 4.65 9.07
C SER A 37 -8.98 3.34 8.31
N ILE A 38 -9.79 3.37 7.25
CA ILE A 38 -10.12 2.18 6.46
C ILE A 38 -8.97 1.86 5.51
N ASN A 39 -8.54 2.85 4.72
CA ASN A 39 -7.46 2.68 3.75
C ASN A 39 -6.11 2.35 4.43
N ALA A 40 -5.87 2.93 5.61
CA ALA A 40 -4.76 2.57 6.48
C ALA A 40 -4.77 1.09 6.88
N LEU A 41 -5.92 0.57 7.31
CA LEU A 41 -6.06 -0.83 7.70
C LEU A 41 -5.94 -1.79 6.52
N ILE A 42 -6.50 -1.44 5.35
CA ILE A 42 -6.35 -2.21 4.11
C ILE A 42 -4.88 -2.31 3.73
N PHE A 43 -4.15 -1.19 3.76
CA PHE A 43 -2.72 -1.17 3.46
C PHE A 43 -1.92 -2.05 4.43
N ILE A 44 -2.14 -1.91 5.74
CA ILE A 44 -1.47 -2.75 6.75
C ILE A 44 -1.76 -4.24 6.51
N ALA A 45 -3.03 -4.60 6.30
CA ALA A 45 -3.44 -5.98 6.10
C ALA A 45 -2.76 -6.58 4.87
N HIS A 46 -2.73 -5.84 3.76
CA HIS A 46 -2.02 -6.22 2.54
C HIS A 46 -0.54 -6.47 2.81
N VAL A 47 0.15 -5.51 3.43
CA VAL A 47 1.59 -5.62 3.70
C VAL A 47 1.90 -6.78 4.66
N ASN A 48 1.12 -6.96 5.72
CA ASN A 48 1.33 -8.03 6.68
C ASN A 48 1.15 -9.43 6.05
N VAL A 49 0.14 -9.60 5.18
CA VAL A 49 -0.15 -10.88 4.53
C VAL A 49 0.85 -11.20 3.42
N GLU A 50 1.17 -10.23 2.56
CA GLU A 50 2.06 -10.45 1.41
C GLU A 50 3.54 -10.60 1.81
N TYR A 51 3.97 -9.91 2.87
CA TYR A 51 5.39 -9.82 3.21
C TYR A 51 5.76 -10.51 4.53
N ASP A 52 4.81 -11.18 5.18
CA ASP A 52 4.99 -11.86 6.48
C ASP A 52 5.62 -10.93 7.53
N VAL A 53 5.09 -9.70 7.60
CA VAL A 53 5.48 -8.67 8.56
C VAL A 53 4.33 -8.33 9.50
N VAL A 54 4.64 -7.64 10.59
CA VAL A 54 3.64 -7.16 11.56
C VAL A 54 3.82 -5.65 11.72
N ILE A 55 3.02 -4.89 10.97
CA ILE A 55 2.82 -3.46 11.15
C ILE A 55 1.57 -3.28 12.01
N ASN A 56 1.68 -2.50 13.10
CA ASN A 56 0.55 -2.14 13.94
C ASN A 56 -0.07 -0.82 13.45
N ALA A 57 -1.33 -0.59 13.79
CA ALA A 57 -1.99 0.68 13.48
C ALA A 57 -1.30 1.89 14.14
N ASP A 58 -0.61 1.67 15.26
CA ASP A 58 0.16 2.69 15.96
C ASP A 58 1.47 3.07 15.24
N ASP A 59 1.89 2.28 14.23
CA ASP A 59 3.11 2.50 13.43
C ASP A 59 2.85 3.37 12.17
N LEU A 60 1.59 3.78 11.93
CA LEU A 60 1.18 4.68 10.84
C LEU A 60 1.20 6.15 11.25
#